data_AF-A0A916N9H3-F1
#
_entry.id   AF-A0A916N9H3-F1
#
_cell.length_a   1.000
_cell.length_b   1.000
_cell.length_c   1.000
_cell.angle_alpha   90.00
_cell.angle_beta   90.00
_cell.angle_gamma   90.00
#
_symmetry.space_group_name_H-M   'P 1'
#
loop_
_entity.id
_entity.type
_entity.pdbx_description
1 polymer ?
#
loop_
_entity_poly.entity_id
_entity_poly.type
_entity_poly.pdbx_seq_one_letter_code
_entity_poly.pdbx_strand_id
1 'polypeptide(L)'
;MVKVKRTPPVLPAPERNERVPSTAKWLSGQGAGSWFVIQSTEENKVYHIQRLSPEGELECEGNFRASESIDLSIDYEVTYPSHCAVVTVKQEGKLTELARI
;
A
#
# COMPACT_ATOMS: atom_id res chain seq x y z
N MET A 1 -35.28 14.47 -14.28
CA MET A 1 -33.87 14.77 -13.92
C MET A 1 -33.30 13.55 -13.19
N VAL A 2 -32.65 12.63 -13.90
CA VAL A 2 -32.06 11.44 -13.27
C VAL A 2 -30.70 11.84 -12.70
N LYS A 3 -30.57 11.85 -11.37
CA LYS A 3 -29.26 11.98 -10.71
C LYS A 3 -28.49 10.68 -10.95
N VAL A 4 -27.66 10.65 -12.00
CA VAL A 4 -26.64 9.63 -12.17
C VAL A 4 -25.66 9.78 -11.01
N LYS A 5 -25.82 8.96 -9.97
CA LYS A 5 -24.79 8.76 -8.96
C LYS A 5 -23.64 8.05 -9.65
N ARG A 6 -22.60 8.79 -10.07
CA ARG A 6 -21.34 8.21 -10.52
C ARG A 6 -20.74 7.48 -9.31
N THR A 7 -20.90 6.17 -9.25
CA THR A 7 -20.19 5.33 -8.28
C THR A 7 -18.68 5.51 -8.50
N PRO A 8 -17.86 5.51 -7.44
CA PRO A 8 -16.42 5.50 -7.61
C PRO A 8 -16.03 4.24 -8.39
N PRO A 9 -15.09 4.33 -9.36
CA PRO A 9 -14.63 3.18 -10.15
C PRO A 9 -13.80 2.17 -9.35
N VAL A 10 -13.55 2.45 -8.06
CA VAL A 10 -12.69 1.69 -7.16
C VAL A 10 -13.41 1.42 -5.85
N LEU A 11 -13.13 0.27 -5.23
CA LEU A 11 -13.75 -0.11 -3.97
C LEU A 11 -13.25 0.79 -2.82
N PRO A 12 -14.15 1.28 -1.94
CA PRO A 12 -13.72 1.97 -0.74
C PRO A 12 -12.92 1.02 0.17
N ALA A 13 -12.10 1.58 1.05
CA ALA A 13 -11.42 0.78 2.07
C ALA A 13 -12.47 0.07 2.94
N PRO A 14 -12.30 -1.24 3.24
CA PRO A 14 -13.16 -1.94 4.17
C PRO A 14 -12.98 -1.38 5.59
N GLU A 15 -13.90 -1.71 6.50
CA GLU A 15 -13.66 -1.44 7.91
C GLU A 15 -12.38 -2.15 8.37
N ARG A 16 -11.48 -1.38 8.97
CA ARG A 16 -10.24 -1.91 9.53
C ARG A 16 -10.57 -2.76 10.75
N ASN A 17 -10.21 -4.04 10.72
CA ASN A 17 -10.34 -4.94 11.85
C ASN A 17 -9.04 -4.99 12.69
N GLU A 18 -9.05 -5.75 13.78
CA GLU A 18 -7.90 -5.91 14.68
C GLU A 18 -6.67 -6.58 14.03
N ARG A 19 -6.85 -7.25 12.88
CA ARG A 19 -5.76 -7.91 12.14
C ARG A 19 -5.00 -6.95 11.23
N VAL A 20 -5.59 -5.81 10.89
CA VAL A 20 -4.97 -4.80 10.02
C VAL A 20 -4.32 -3.72 10.87
N PRO A 21 -2.99 -3.57 10.84
CA PRO A 21 -2.30 -2.54 11.62
C PRO A 21 -2.81 -1.13 11.33
N SER A 22 -2.74 -0.25 12.33
CA SER A 22 -3.16 1.15 12.19
C SER A 22 -2.34 1.93 11.15
N THR A 23 -1.09 1.50 10.93
CA THR A 23 -0.15 2.03 9.93
C THR A 23 -0.43 1.52 8.52
N ALA A 24 -1.34 0.55 8.34
CA ALA A 24 -1.64 -0.01 7.04
C ALA A 24 -2.31 1.01 6.12
N LYS A 25 -1.83 1.09 4.87
CA LYS A 25 -2.37 1.94 3.80
C LYS A 25 -3.20 1.09 2.84
N TRP A 26 -4.41 1.53 2.53
CA TRP A 26 -5.29 0.85 1.57
C TRP A 26 -4.94 1.24 0.14
N LEU A 27 -4.79 0.26 -0.74
CA LEU A 27 -4.75 0.46 -2.19
C LEU A 27 -6.01 -0.13 -2.83
N SER A 28 -6.91 0.74 -3.30
CA SER A 28 -8.20 0.37 -3.89
C SER A 28 -8.10 0.02 -5.36
N GLY A 29 -8.39 -1.22 -5.75
CA GLY A 29 -8.50 -1.63 -7.15
C GLY A 29 -9.93 -1.73 -7.68
N GLN A 30 -10.02 -2.05 -8.96
CA GLN A 30 -11.29 -2.33 -9.64
C GLN A 30 -11.75 -3.75 -9.29
N GLY A 31 -12.53 -3.87 -8.23
CA GLY A 31 -13.14 -5.14 -7.77
C GLY A 31 -12.42 -5.85 -6.62
N ALA A 32 -11.19 -5.44 -6.28
CA ALA A 32 -10.47 -5.88 -5.08
C ALA A 32 -9.51 -4.78 -4.60
N GLY A 33 -9.03 -4.86 -3.37
CA GLY A 33 -7.97 -4.01 -2.85
C GLY A 33 -7.17 -4.75 -1.79
N SER A 34 -6.02 -4.19 -1.42
CA SER A 34 -5.15 -4.77 -0.41
C SER A 34 -4.68 -3.70 0.57
N TRP A 35 -4.44 -4.10 1.80
CA TRP A 35 -3.73 -3.30 2.79
C TRP A 35 -2.24 -3.50 2.63
N PHE A 36 -1.46 -2.43 2.76
CA PHE A 36 0.00 -2.45 2.73
C PHE A 36 0.54 -1.90 4.04
N VAL A 37 1.38 -2.69 4.71
CA VAL A 37 2.12 -2.30 5.91
C VAL A 37 3.58 -2.14 5.51
N ILE A 38 4.16 -0.97 5.72
CA ILE A 38 5.56 -0.70 5.38
C ILE A 38 6.30 -0.36 6.67
N GLN A 39 7.44 -1.01 6.89
CA GLN A 39 8.30 -0.82 8.05
C GLN A 39 9.75 -0.64 7.60
N SER A 40 10.47 0.28 8.23
CA SER A 40 11.91 0.44 8.00
C SER A 40 12.66 -0.76 8.57
N THR A 41 13.73 -1.18 7.90
CA THR A 41 14.69 -2.14 8.47
C THR A 41 15.96 -1.42 8.93
N GLU A 42 16.92 -2.17 9.48
CA GLU A 42 18.26 -1.63 9.82
C GLU A 42 19.08 -1.27 8.57
N GLU A 43 18.71 -1.83 7.40
CA GLU A 43 19.41 -1.60 6.15
C GLU A 43 18.89 -0.35 5.41
N ASN A 44 19.81 0.48 4.94
CA ASN A 44 19.44 1.71 4.24
C ASN A 44 18.66 1.44 2.95
N LYS A 45 17.50 2.12 2.80
CA LYS A 45 16.56 1.96 1.68
C LYS A 45 15.94 0.57 1.56
N VAL A 46 16.03 -0.25 2.60
CA VAL A 46 15.34 -1.54 2.66
C VAL A 46 14.16 -1.40 3.60
N TYR A 47 13.02 -1.92 3.15
CA TYR A 47 11.75 -1.84 3.86
C TYR A 47 11.12 -3.22 3.89
N HIS A 48 10.63 -3.61 5.06
CA HIS A 48 9.79 -4.79 5.18
C HIS A 48 8.37 -4.38 4.80
N ILE A 49 7.78 -5.06 3.81
CA ILE A 49 6.44 -4.76 3.33
C ILE A 49 5.57 -6.01 3.45
N GLN A 50 4.41 -5.85 4.09
CA GLN A 50 3.36 -6.85 4.15
C GLN A 50 2.15 -6.36 3.35
N ARG A 51 1.58 -7.24 2.53
CA ARG A 51 0.33 -7.06 1.82
C ARG A 51 -0.72 -7.97 2.44
N LEU A 52 -1.81 -7.38 2.91
CA LEU A 52 -2.92 -8.10 3.52
C LEU A 52 -4.17 -7.99 2.64
N SER A 53 -5.00 -9.03 2.66
CA SER A 53 -6.32 -9.04 2.04
C SER A 53 -7.24 -8.01 2.71
N PRO A 54 -8.42 -7.67 2.13
CA PRO A 54 -9.41 -6.80 2.77
C PRO A 54 -9.77 -7.23 4.21
N GLU A 55 -9.74 -8.54 4.49
CA GLU A 55 -10.02 -9.17 5.78
C GLU A 55 -8.82 -9.19 6.73
N GLY A 56 -7.65 -8.71 6.30
CA GLY A 56 -6.42 -8.67 7.08
C GLY A 56 -5.57 -9.95 7.02
N GLU A 57 -5.86 -10.87 6.09
CA GLU A 57 -5.05 -12.08 5.91
C GLU A 57 -3.77 -11.76 5.15
N LEU A 58 -2.63 -12.30 5.59
CA LEU A 58 -1.35 -12.07 4.92
C LEU A 58 -1.32 -12.73 3.53
N GLU A 59 -1.22 -11.91 2.48
CA GLU A 59 -1.13 -12.38 1.09
C GLU A 59 0.32 -12.46 0.58
N CYS A 60 1.17 -11.53 1.01
CA CYS A 60 2.58 -11.45 0.61
C CYS A 60 3.36 -10.65 1.64
N GLU A 61 4.53 -11.15 2.04
CA GLU A 61 5.53 -10.34 2.76
C GLU A 61 6.90 -10.48 2.10
N GLY A 62 7.76 -9.49 2.32
CA GLY A 62 9.15 -9.54 1.93
C GLY A 62 9.90 -8.25 2.23
N ASN A 63 11.20 -8.28 1.99
CA ASN A 63 12.04 -7.09 2.01
C ASN A 63 12.09 -6.51 0.60
N PHE A 64 11.95 -5.19 0.52
CA PHE A 64 11.96 -4.45 -0.72
C PHE A 64 12.98 -3.32 -0.62
N ARG A 65 13.76 -3.15 -1.68
CA ARG A 65 14.75 -2.09 -1.81
C ARG A 65 14.19 -0.94 -2.63
N ALA A 66 14.22 0.25 -2.06
CA ALA A 66 13.85 1.48 -2.75
C ALA A 66 15.04 2.07 -3.51
N SER A 67 14.77 2.72 -4.64
CA SER A 67 15.78 3.54 -5.33
C SER A 67 16.21 4.73 -4.45
N GLU A 68 15.25 5.30 -3.73
CA GLU A 68 15.41 6.44 -2.85
C GLU A 68 14.75 6.17 -1.50
N SER A 69 15.32 6.74 -0.42
CA SER A 69 14.75 6.57 0.91
C SER A 69 13.41 7.27 1.00
N ILE A 70 12.40 6.57 1.49
CA ILE A 70 11.11 7.12 1.91
C ILE A 70 11.13 7.37 3.42
N ASP A 71 10.46 8.43 3.86
CA ASP A 71 10.30 8.75 5.28
C ASP A 71 8.92 8.30 5.76
N LEU A 72 8.85 7.21 6.52
CA LEU A 72 7.59 6.65 7.02
C LEU A 72 6.93 7.48 8.12
N SER A 73 7.59 8.54 8.63
CA SER A 73 7.02 9.46 9.62
C SER A 73 6.17 10.58 8.97
N ILE A 74 6.35 10.81 7.67
CA ILE A 74 5.59 11.77 6.87
C ILE A 74 4.45 11.04 6.17
N ASP A 75 3.37 11.73 5.80
CA ASP A 75 2.28 11.10 5.06
C ASP A 75 2.75 10.56 3.69
N TYR A 76 2.21 9.40 3.33
CA TYR A 76 2.48 8.71 2.07
C TYR A 76 1.30 7.84 1.68
N GLU A 77 1.24 7.56 0.38
CA GLU A 77 0.23 6.70 -0.25
C GLU A 77 0.93 5.53 -0.96
N VAL A 78 0.34 4.34 -0.93
CA VAL A 78 0.75 3.25 -1.83
C VAL A 78 -0.06 3.39 -3.12
N THR A 79 0.58 3.21 -4.28
CA THR A 79 -0.05 3.41 -5.60
C THR A 79 0.34 2.31 -6.59
N TYR A 80 -0.17 2.38 -7.81
CA TYR A 80 0.11 1.41 -8.87
C TYR A 80 1.42 1.70 -9.59
N PRO A 81 2.16 0.66 -10.03
CA PRO A 81 1.96 -0.76 -9.75
C PRO A 81 2.36 -1.14 -8.31
N SER A 82 1.57 -1.97 -7.64
CA SER A 82 1.92 -2.55 -6.33
C SER A 82 1.45 -3.99 -6.22
N HIS A 83 2.39 -4.93 -6.38
CA HIS A 83 2.21 -6.37 -6.28
C HIS A 83 3.42 -7.00 -5.57
N CYS A 84 3.47 -8.33 -5.48
CA CYS A 84 4.43 -9.01 -4.60
C CYS A 84 5.91 -8.89 -5.04
N ALA A 85 6.19 -8.38 -6.25
CA ALA A 85 7.55 -8.13 -6.76
C ALA A 85 7.96 -6.65 -6.66
N VAL A 86 6.99 -5.72 -6.67
CA VAL A 86 7.25 -4.28 -6.65
C VAL A 86 6.12 -3.54 -5.99
N VAL A 87 6.45 -2.56 -5.15
CA VAL A 87 5.50 -1.67 -4.47
C VAL A 87 5.88 -0.23 -4.81
N THR A 88 4.90 0.58 -5.18
CA THR A 88 5.12 1.99 -5.48
C THR A 88 4.57 2.86 -4.36
N VAL A 89 5.42 3.69 -3.76
CA VAL A 89 5.04 4.66 -2.74
C VAL A 89 5.05 6.06 -3.33
N LYS A 90 3.99 6.83 -3.08
CA LYS A 90 3.88 8.24 -3.42
C LYS A 90 4.03 9.07 -2.15
N GLN A 91 5.01 9.94 -2.11
CA GLN A 91 5.28 10.84 -1.00
C GLN A 91 5.59 12.23 -1.56
N GLU A 92 4.91 13.27 -1.06
CA GLU A 92 5.09 14.66 -1.52
C GLU A 92 5.02 14.84 -3.05
N GLY A 93 4.19 14.05 -3.73
CA GLY A 93 4.03 14.08 -5.19
C GLY A 93 5.11 13.32 -5.97
N LYS A 94 6.11 12.74 -5.30
CA LYS A 94 7.14 11.89 -5.89
C LYS A 94 6.77 10.42 -5.79
N LEU A 95 7.00 9.69 -6.88
CA LEU A 95 6.83 8.24 -6.94
C LEU A 95 8.18 7.56 -6.70
N THR A 96 8.22 6.66 -5.74
CA THR A 96 9.38 5.82 -5.42
C THR A 96 8.97 4.37 -5.57
N GLU A 97 9.74 3.63 -6.36
CA GLU A 97 9.56 2.20 -6.56
C GLU A 97 10.40 1.41 -5.55
N LEU A 98 9.80 0.39 -4.94
CA LEU A 98 10.44 -0.54 -4.02
C LEU A 98 10.39 -1.93 -4.66
N ALA A 99 11.55 -2.48 -5.03
CA ALA A 99 11.67 -3.78 -5.68
C ALA A 99 12.03 -4.86 -4.67
N ARG A 100 11.37 -6.02 -4.74
CA ARG A 100 11.66 -7.15 -3.84
C ARG A 100 13.09 -7.66 -4.03
N ILE A 101 13.76 -7.98 -2.93
CA ILE A 101 15.12 -8.56 -2.90
C ILE A 101 15.13 -10.00 -2.38
#